data_AF-A0A534ZZ13-F1
#
_entry.id   AF-A0A534ZZ13-F1
#
_cell.length_a   1.000
_cell.length_b   1.000
_cell.length_c   1.000
_cell.angle_alpha   90.00
_cell.angle_beta   90.00
_cell.angle_gamma   90.00
#
_symmetry.space_group_name_H-M   'P 1'
#
loop_
_entity.id
_entity.type
_entity.pdbx_description
1 polymer ?
#
loop_
_entity_poly.entity_id
_entity_poly.type
_entity_poly.pdbx_seq_one_letter_code
_entity_poly.pdbx_strand_id
1 'polypeptide(L)' 'QVADGLEARSQEIAAVETHDSGGTIRKTSGDMMMGAAQLRYFAEMAPKLPLWEEIQVPQFPAQSKNYLQREPIGVCGQ' A
#
# COMPACT_ATOMS: atom_id res chain seq x y z
N GLN A 1 1.88 9.16 8.14
CA GLN A 1 3.27 9.62 8.34
C GLN A 1 4.01 9.77 7.01
N VAL A 2 4.21 8.70 6.22
CA VAL A 2 4.94 8.83 4.92
C VAL A 2 4.21 9.73 3.92
N ALA A 3 2.90 9.55 3.74
CA ALA A 3 2.09 10.41 2.87
C ALA A 3 2.14 11.89 3.30
N ASP A 4 2.06 12.16 4.60
CA ASP A 4 2.14 13.53 5.14
C ASP A 4 3.52 14.16 4.86
N GLY A 5 4.59 13.37 5.00
CA GLY A 5 5.94 13.80 4.69
C GLY A 5 6.23 14.00 3.20
N LEU A 6 5.46 13.33 2.32
CA LEU A 6 5.50 13.53 0.86
C LEU A 6 4.77 14.83 0.50
N GLU A 7 3.57 15.06 1.05
CA GLU A 7 2.80 16.28 0.81
C GLU A 7 3.53 17.54 1.30
N ALA A 8 4.12 17.48 2.51
CA ALA A 8 4.87 18.59 3.11
C ALA A 8 6.09 19.03 2.29
N ARG A 9 6.66 18.13 1.47
CA ARG A 9 7.83 18.39 0.61
C ARG A 9 7.52 18.24 -0.87
N SER A 10 6.25 18.25 -1.25
CA SER A 10 5.80 17.92 -2.60
C SER A 10 6.46 18.77 -3.69
N GLN A 11 6.64 20.07 -3.45
CA GLN A 11 7.29 20.96 -4.42
C GLN A 11 8.78 20.64 -4.63
N GLU A 12 9.50 20.35 -3.54
CA GLU A 12 10.91 19.99 -3.59
C GLU A 12 11.11 18.67 -4.34
N ILE A 13 10.32 17.65 -3.99
CA ILE A 13 10.43 16.32 -4.59
C ILE A 13 9.98 16.35 -6.06
N ALA A 14 8.95 17.12 -6.41
CA ALA A 14 8.55 17.32 -7.82
C ALA A 14 9.64 18.00 -8.65
N ALA A 15 10.40 18.94 -8.08
CA ALA A 15 11.53 19.55 -8.76
C ALA A 15 12.65 18.53 -8.99
N VAL A 16 12.99 17.72 -7.98
CA VAL A 16 13.98 16.63 -8.13
C VAL A 16 13.54 15.64 -9.21
N GLU A 17 12.29 15.18 -9.17
CA GLU A 17 11.73 14.25 -10.17
C GLU A 17 11.74 14.84 -11.59
N THR A 18 11.50 16.16 -11.72
CA THR A 18 11.59 16.88 -12.99
C THR A 18 13.00 16.83 -13.58
N HIS A 19 14.00 17.02 -12.72
CA HIS A 19 15.40 17.00 -13.12
C HIS A 19 15.91 15.60 -13.46
N ASP A 20 15.46 14.58 -12.73
CA ASP A 20 15.90 13.19 -12.94
C ASP A 20 15.20 12.53 -14.14
N SER A 21 13.88 12.65 -14.22
CA SER A 21 13.07 11.97 -15.24
C SER A 21 12.93 12.73 -16.56
N GLY A 22 13.22 14.04 -16.58
CA GLY A 22 12.91 14.94 -17.69
C GLY A 22 11.41 15.25 -17.86
N GLY A 23 10.55 14.78 -16.95
CA GLY A 23 9.13 15.06 -16.95
C GLY A 23 8.83 16.54 -16.66
N THR A 24 7.79 17.11 -17.28
CA THR A 24 7.42 18.51 -17.01
C THR A 24 7.04 18.71 -15.53
N ILE A 25 7.33 19.90 -14.97
CA ILE A 25 7.01 20.22 -13.56
C ILE A 25 5.54 19.98 -13.20
N ARG A 26 4.63 20.17 -14.17
CA ARG A 26 3.20 19.90 -13.98
C ARG A 26 2.92 18.41 -13.77
N LYS A 27 3.57 17.55 -14.56
CA LYS A 27 3.42 16.08 -14.49
C LYS A 27 3.97 15.57 -13.16
N THR A 28 5.20 15.94 -12.83
CA THR A 28 5.89 15.47 -11.62
C THR A 28 5.26 15.99 -10.33
N SER A 29 4.67 17.19 -10.35
CA SER A 29 3.81 17.67 -9.24
C SER A 29 2.55 16.79 -9.09
N GLY A 30 1.97 16.34 -10.20
CA GLY A 30 0.88 15.37 -10.20
C GLY A 30 1.28 14.02 -9.61
N ASP A 31 2.50 13.54 -9.89
CA ASP A 31 3.03 12.30 -9.32
C ASP A 31 3.12 12.37 -7.79
N MET A 32 3.49 13.52 -7.22
CA MET A 32 3.53 13.71 -5.76
C MET A 32 2.15 13.56 -5.13
N MET A 33 1.14 14.17 -5.76
CA MET A 33 -0.26 14.07 -5.32
C MET A 33 -0.76 12.63 -5.40
N MET A 34 -0.49 11.94 -6.52
CA MET A 34 -0.87 10.54 -6.72
C MET A 34 -0.16 9.61 -5.75
N GLY A 35 1.14 9.80 -5.53
CA GLY A 35 1.93 9.02 -4.60
C GLY A 35 1.42 9.14 -3.16
N ALA A 36 1.07 10.36 -2.73
CA ALA A 36 0.48 10.58 -1.41
C ALA A 36 -0.87 9.88 -1.26
N ALA A 37 -1.74 9.99 -2.28
CA ALA A 37 -3.04 9.32 -2.29
C ALA A 37 -2.90 7.78 -2.22
N GLN A 38 -1.96 7.21 -2.98
CA GLN A 38 -1.70 5.77 -2.98
C GLN A 38 -1.20 5.26 -1.63
N LEU A 39 -0.28 5.99 -0.99
CA LEU A 39 0.21 5.65 0.36
C LEU A 39 -0.92 5.68 1.39
N ARG A 40 -1.81 6.68 1.32
CA ARG A 40 -3.00 6.77 2.20
C ARG A 40 -3.95 5.61 1.96
N TYR A 41 -4.20 5.25 0.70
CA TYR A 41 -5.07 4.13 0.34
C TYR A 41 -4.58 2.81 0.96
N PHE A 42 -3.29 2.46 0.81
CA PHE A 42 -2.77 1.23 1.39
C PHE A 42 -2.79 1.24 2.92
N ALA A 43 -2.51 2.40 3.55
CA ALA A 43 -2.64 2.53 5.00
C ALA A 43 -4.09 2.30 5.47
N GLU A 44 -5.09 2.71 4.69
CA GLU A 44 -6.50 2.46 4.98
C GLU A 44 -6.92 1.01 4.73
N MET A 45 -6.36 0.36 3.70
CA MET A 45 -6.69 -1.03 3.37
C MET A 45 -6.01 -2.04 4.29
N ALA A 46 -4.79 -1.76 4.76
CA ALA A 46 -4.02 -2.66 5.61
C ALA A 46 -4.82 -3.22 6.81
N PRO A 47 -5.55 -2.44 7.62
CA PRO A 47 -6.34 -2.98 8.72
C PRO A 47 -7.65 -3.66 8.28
N LYS A 48 -8.13 -3.44 7.05
CA LYS A 48 -9.39 -4.02 6.55
C LYS A 48 -9.22 -5.45 6.04
N LEU A 49 -8.00 -5.87 5.74
CA LEU A 49 -7.71 -7.22 5.27
C LEU A 49 -7.46 -8.15 6.47
N PRO A 50 -8.32 -9.15 6.74
CA PRO A 50 -8.08 -10.11 7.81
C PRO A 50 -6.85 -10.97 7.47
N LEU A 51 -5.79 -10.86 8.28
CA LEU A 51 -4.59 -11.69 8.14
C LEU A 51 -4.81 -13.13 8.61
N TRP A 52 -5.81 -13.34 9.46
CA TRP A 52 -6.22 -14.65 9.94
C TRP A 52 -7.75 -14.73 9.99
N GLU A 53 -8.31 -15.84 9.50
CA GLU A 53 -9.76 -16.05 9.40
C GLU A 53 -10.09 -17.53 9.58
N GLU A 54 -10.96 -17.88 10.54
CA GLU A 54 -11.43 -19.27 10.70
C GLU A 54 -12.48 -19.60 9.63
N ILE A 55 -12.31 -20.72 8.95
CA ILE A 55 -13.25 -21.18 7.93
C ILE A 55 -14.29 -22.08 8.60
N GLN A 56 -15.54 -21.59 8.63
CA GLN A 56 -16.67 -22.37 9.10
C GLN A 56 -17.02 -23.44 8.07
N VAL A 57 -16.73 -24.70 8.39
CA VAL A 57 -17.16 -25.87 7.62
C VAL A 57 -18.42 -26.48 8.24
N PRO A 58 -19.39 -26.95 7.43
CA PRO A 58 -20.54 -27.69 7.94
C PRO A 58 -20.05 -28.86 8.80
N GLN A 59 -20.50 -28.89 10.05
CA GLN A 59 -20.09 -29.90 11.02
C GLN A 59 -20.66 -31.28 10.64
N PHE A 60 -19.95 -32.01 9.79
CA PHE A 60 -19.84 -33.45 10.01
C PHE A 60 -18.97 -33.64 11.27
N PRO A 61 -19.12 -34.70 12.08
CA PRO A 61 -18.29 -34.94 13.27
C PRO A 61 -16.82 -35.16 12.88
N ALA A 62 -16.11 -34.08 12.59
CA ALA A 62 -14.72 -34.03 12.20
C ALA A 62 -13.99 -33.15 13.22
N GLN A 63 -12.88 -33.66 13.74
CA GLN A 63 -12.09 -33.01 14.79
C GLN A 63 -11.14 -31.91 14.27
N SER A 64 -11.22 -31.57 12.98
CA SER A 64 -10.32 -30.61 12.35
C SER A 64 -10.85 -29.18 12.40
N LYS A 65 -9.94 -28.21 12.57
CA LYS A 65 -10.19 -26.77 12.42
C LYS A 65 -9.49 -26.27 11.16
N ASN A 66 -10.19 -25.49 10.35
CA ASN A 66 -9.66 -24.89 9.13
C ASN A 66 -9.56 -23.38 9.32
N TYR A 67 -8.46 -22.78 8.88
CA TYR A 67 -8.27 -21.33 8.91
C TYR A 67 -7.48 -20.88 7.68
N LEU A 68 -7.65 -19.63 7.32
CA LEU A 68 -6.91 -18.93 6.29
C LEU A 68 -5.95 -17.94 6.96
N GLN A 69 -4.67 -18.05 6.64
CA GLN A 69 -3.62 -17.15 7.11
C GLN A 69 -2.97 -16.49 5.90
N ARG A 70 -2.87 -15.16 5.92
CA ARG A 70 -2.28 -14.34 4.86
C ARG A 70 -0.98 -13.74 5.38
N GLU A 71 0.13 -14.18 4.82
CA GLU A 71 1.46 -13.75 5.23
C GLU A 71 2.13 -12.92 4.11
N PRO A 72 3.07 -12.02 4.46
CA PRO A 72 3.89 -11.36 3.47
C PRO A 72 4.63 -12.38 2.59
N ILE A 73 4.71 -12.11 1.29
CA ILE A 73 5.36 -13.02 0.32
C ILE A 73 6.88 -13.15 0.53
N GLY A 74 7.47 -12.28 1.33
CA GLY A 74 8.91 -12.21 1.57
C GLY A 74 9.56 -11.04 0.85
N VAL A 75 10.73 -11.28 0.25
CA VAL A 75 11.51 -10.25 -0.45
C VAL A 75 10.89 -9.96 -1.81
N CYS A 76 10.57 -8.69 -2.06
CA CYS A 76 10.10 -8.19 -3.36
C CYS A 76 11.21 -7.37 -4.04
N GLY A 77 11.42 -7.58 -5.34
CA GLY A 77 12.37 -6.83 -6.17
C GLY A 77 11.68 -6.13 -7.35
N GLN A 78 12.41 -5.21 -7.98
CA GLN A 78 11.99 -4.48 -9.19
C GLN A 78 12.77 -4.96 -10.41
#